data_AF-A0A813H2G6-F1
#
_entry.id   AF-A0A813H2G6-F1
#
_cell.length_a   1.000
_cell.length_b   1.000
_cell.length_c   1.000
_cell.angle_alpha   90.00
_cell.angle_beta   90.00
_cell.angle_gamma   90.00
#
_symmetry.space_group_name_H-M   'P 1'
#
loop_
_entity.id
_entity.type
_entity.pdbx_description
1 polymer ?
#
loop_
_entity_poly.entity_id
_entity_poly.type
_entity_poly.pdbx_seq_one_letter_code
_entity_poly.pdbx_strand_id
1 'polypeptide(L)'
;MESNIQVRDYTQMDRLLREERTLLAKMVKQIAKTGCNVLLVQKSILRDSVTDLSLDFCAKAKIMVVRDIERDDVEFISKILGVEAASSLDTFTEDKLAKADLVCEQNLGTELGSIIRFTGLSPTASGCCSVLVRATNALLLDETERSIHDALCVVRSLVKKKALIAGGSAPEMEVSQKLAAWARTVGGITAVCIEHYAEALELIPYTLAENAGMNAVEIVTELRAAHARGEKYAGINVKKRCVSNMLEDHVVQPLLVSVSALTMATESVRMILKIDDIVITR
;
A
#
# COMPACT_ATOMS: atom_id res chain seq x y z
N MET A 1 24.73 29.84 3.48
CA MET A 1 25.49 31.09 3.31
C MET A 1 24.96 31.77 2.07
N GLU A 2 24.22 32.85 2.23
CA GLU A 2 23.83 33.72 1.10
C GLU A 2 25.02 34.63 0.79
N SER A 3 25.83 34.24 -0.18
CA SER A 3 26.90 35.06 -0.72
C SER A 3 26.27 36.12 -1.63
N ASN A 4 26.15 37.34 -1.11
CA ASN A 4 25.61 38.49 -1.84
C ASN A 4 26.65 38.98 -2.86
N ILE A 5 26.30 38.95 -4.15
CA ILE A 5 27.21 39.34 -5.24
C ILE A 5 26.96 40.81 -5.57
N GLN A 6 27.92 41.68 -5.24
CA GLN A 6 27.86 43.11 -5.59
C GLN A 6 28.49 43.35 -6.96
N VAL A 7 27.70 43.84 -7.91
CA VAL A 7 28.17 44.23 -9.24
C VAL A 7 28.45 45.73 -9.26
N ARG A 8 29.69 46.14 -9.56
CA ARG A 8 30.09 47.56 -9.62
C ARG A 8 30.24 48.09 -11.04
N ASP A 9 30.59 47.23 -11.99
CA ASP A 9 30.83 47.61 -13.39
C ASP A 9 30.03 46.76 -14.38
N TYR A 10 29.66 47.32 -15.53
CA TYR A 10 28.97 46.59 -16.61
C TYR A 10 29.78 45.38 -17.13
N THR A 11 31.12 45.47 -17.14
CA THR A 11 31.99 44.35 -17.55
C THR A 11 31.98 43.19 -16.56
N GLN A 12 31.60 43.44 -15.30
CA GLN A 12 31.46 42.39 -14.28
C GLN A 12 30.18 41.57 -14.51
N MET A 13 29.12 42.15 -15.08
CA MET A 13 27.90 41.41 -15.46
C MET A 13 28.20 40.29 -16.45
N ASP A 14 28.95 40.60 -17.52
CA ASP A 14 29.33 39.60 -18.52
C ASP A 14 30.22 38.49 -17.96
N ARG A 15 31.07 38.83 -16.98
CA ARG A 15 31.91 37.84 -16.29
C ARG A 15 31.07 36.89 -15.45
N LEU A 16 30.11 37.41 -14.69
CA LEU A 16 29.23 36.61 -13.84
C LEU A 16 28.41 35.60 -14.65
N LEU A 17 27.80 36.06 -15.76
CA LEU A 17 27.04 35.17 -16.65
C LEU A 17 27.90 34.06 -17.26
N ARG A 18 29.17 34.37 -17.56
CA ARG A 18 30.13 33.36 -18.05
C ARG A 18 30.55 32.41 -16.95
N GLU A 19 30.81 32.91 -15.75
CA GLU A 19 31.19 32.09 -14.59
C GLU A 19 30.09 31.09 -14.24
N GLU A 20 28.84 31.53 -14.18
CA GLU A 20 27.68 30.68 -13.95
C GLU A 20 27.58 29.54 -14.99
N ARG A 21 27.70 29.88 -16.28
CA ARG A 21 27.75 28.89 -17.37
C ARG A 21 28.91 27.91 -17.21
N THR A 22 30.09 28.39 -16.83
CA THR A 22 31.25 27.51 -16.63
C THR A 22 31.09 26.60 -15.40
N LEU A 23 30.43 27.07 -14.36
CA LEU A 23 30.15 26.29 -13.15
C LEU A 23 29.18 25.16 -13.46
N LEU A 24 28.07 25.46 -14.15
CA LEU A 24 27.13 24.44 -14.62
C LEU A 24 27.79 23.44 -15.57
N ALA A 25 28.59 23.92 -16.52
CA ALA A 25 29.33 23.04 -17.43
C ALA A 25 30.35 22.14 -16.70
N LYS A 26 30.97 22.61 -15.60
CA LYS A 26 31.86 21.79 -14.76
C LYS A 26 31.07 20.69 -14.04
N MET A 27 29.91 21.01 -13.48
CA MET A 27 29.03 20.04 -12.81
C MET A 27 28.57 18.95 -13.77
N VAL A 28 28.05 19.32 -14.95
CA VAL A 28 27.61 18.35 -15.96
C VAL A 28 28.78 17.49 -16.46
N LYS A 29 29.98 18.06 -16.60
CA LYS A 29 31.19 17.29 -16.94
C LYS A 29 31.57 16.29 -15.84
N GLN A 30 31.40 16.62 -14.56
CA GLN A 30 31.65 15.66 -13.48
C GLN A 30 30.66 14.49 -13.55
N ILE A 31 29.37 14.77 -13.77
CA ILE A 31 28.34 13.73 -13.95
C ILE A 31 28.66 12.87 -15.18
N ALA A 32 28.98 13.49 -16.32
CA ALA A 32 29.31 12.77 -17.56
C ALA A 32 30.57 11.89 -17.43
N LYS A 33 31.53 12.28 -16.60
CA LYS A 33 32.74 11.48 -16.34
C LYS A 33 32.44 10.15 -15.66
N THR A 34 31.38 10.08 -14.85
CA THR A 34 30.95 8.82 -14.20
C THR A 34 30.26 7.85 -15.17
N GLY A 35 29.94 8.29 -16.40
CA GLY A 35 29.20 7.47 -17.36
C GLY A 35 27.69 7.36 -17.07
N CYS A 36 27.14 8.26 -16.24
CA CYS A 36 25.71 8.31 -15.97
C CYS A 36 24.90 8.77 -17.20
N ASN A 37 23.97 7.93 -17.66
CA ASN A 37 23.10 8.22 -18.81
C ASN A 37 21.72 8.77 -18.40
N VAL A 38 21.24 8.43 -17.21
CA VAL A 38 19.92 8.82 -16.69
C VAL A 38 20.09 9.40 -15.29
N LEU A 39 19.76 10.68 -15.15
CA LEU A 39 19.85 11.42 -13.90
C LEU A 39 18.44 11.60 -13.29
N LEU A 40 18.29 11.15 -12.05
CA LEU A 40 17.08 11.30 -11.26
C LEU A 40 17.31 12.39 -10.22
N VAL A 41 16.56 13.49 -10.29
CA VAL A 41 16.72 14.65 -9.40
C VAL A 41 15.53 14.75 -8.47
N GLN A 42 15.80 14.74 -7.17
CA GLN A 42 14.80 14.96 -6.14
C GLN A 42 14.21 16.37 -6.23
N LYS A 43 12.90 16.48 -6.01
CA LYS A 43 12.23 17.76 -5.86
C LYS A 43 12.80 18.53 -4.66
N SER A 44 13.27 19.75 -4.91
CA SER A 44 13.73 20.66 -3.87
C SER A 44 12.72 21.80 -3.72
N ILE A 45 12.26 22.00 -2.49
CA ILE A 45 11.34 23.11 -2.12
C ILE A 45 12.10 24.39 -1.76
N LEU A 46 13.39 24.26 -1.42
CA LEU A 46 14.21 25.37 -0.91
C LEU A 46 14.89 26.16 -2.03
N ARG A 47 15.17 25.50 -3.14
CA ARG A 47 15.88 26.01 -4.31
C ARG A 47 15.41 25.28 -5.54
N ASP A 48 15.51 25.94 -6.69
CA ASP A 48 15.27 25.30 -7.98
C ASP A 48 16.18 24.09 -8.14
N SER A 49 15.58 22.92 -8.39
CA SER A 49 16.27 21.65 -8.55
C SER A 49 17.10 21.61 -9.84
N VAL A 50 16.60 22.25 -10.90
CA VAL A 50 17.23 22.33 -12.22
C VAL A 50 16.90 23.68 -12.88
N THR A 51 17.86 24.24 -13.60
CA THR A 51 17.69 25.44 -14.44
C THR A 51 17.67 25.06 -15.92
N ASP A 52 17.01 25.85 -16.78
CA ASP A 52 16.93 25.54 -18.22
C ASP A 52 18.31 25.41 -18.88
N LEU A 53 19.25 26.28 -18.48
CA LEU A 53 20.64 26.22 -18.94
C LEU A 53 21.33 24.90 -18.55
N SER A 54 21.02 24.35 -17.37
CA SER A 54 21.55 23.05 -16.95
C SER A 54 20.99 21.90 -17.78
N LEU A 55 19.70 21.96 -18.14
CA LEU A 55 19.05 20.97 -19.00
C LEU A 55 19.65 20.97 -20.42
N ASP A 56 19.93 22.15 -20.97
CA ASP A 56 20.61 22.28 -22.27
C ASP A 56 22.01 21.63 -22.27
N PHE A 57 22.76 21.80 -21.19
CA PHE A 57 24.07 21.16 -21.05
C PHE A 57 23.96 19.64 -20.87
N CYS A 58 22.98 19.16 -20.11
CA CYS A 58 22.70 17.73 -19.97
C CYS A 58 22.27 17.09 -21.30
N ALA A 59 21.42 17.78 -22.08
CA ALA A 59 20.99 17.33 -23.40
C ALA A 59 22.17 17.23 -24.38
N LYS A 60 23.08 18.20 -24.37
CA LYS A 60 24.33 18.15 -25.16
C LYS A 60 25.24 17.00 -24.73
N ALA A 61 25.24 16.66 -23.44
CA ALA A 61 25.95 15.51 -22.89
C ALA A 61 25.23 14.16 -23.11
N LYS A 62 24.04 14.16 -23.74
CA LYS A 62 23.16 12.99 -23.95
C LYS A 62 22.71 12.31 -22.65
N ILE A 63 22.50 13.08 -21.59
CA ILE A 63 22.00 12.61 -20.30
C ILE A 63 20.50 12.91 -20.22
N MET A 64 19.69 11.87 -20.02
CA MET A 64 18.26 12.02 -19.74
C MET A 64 18.09 12.48 -18.29
N VAL A 65 17.35 13.56 -18.06
CA VAL A 65 17.11 14.10 -16.72
C VAL A 65 15.62 13.97 -16.38
N VAL A 66 15.32 13.31 -15.27
CA VAL A 66 13.99 13.24 -14.69
C VAL A 66 14.00 14.11 -13.44
N ARG A 67 13.15 15.13 -13.44
CA ARG A 67 13.02 16.10 -12.34
C ARG A 67 11.80 15.81 -11.48
N ASP A 68 11.75 16.46 -10.33
CA ASP A 68 10.59 16.50 -9.43
C ASP A 68 10.19 15.16 -8.80
N ILE A 69 11.18 14.33 -8.48
CA ILE A 69 10.94 13.07 -7.76
C ILE A 69 10.60 13.37 -6.30
N GLU A 70 9.52 12.76 -5.80
CA GLU A 70 9.12 12.90 -4.41
C GLU A 70 10.14 12.25 -3.46
N ARG A 71 10.22 12.76 -2.22
CA ARG A 71 11.21 12.26 -1.25
C ARG A 71 10.98 10.79 -0.91
N ASP A 72 9.72 10.40 -0.77
CA ASP A 72 9.34 9.03 -0.40
C ASP A 72 9.68 8.04 -1.53
N ASP A 73 9.62 8.50 -2.78
CA ASP A 73 10.01 7.73 -3.95
C ASP A 73 11.53 7.49 -4.03
N VAL A 74 12.35 8.40 -3.51
CA VAL A 74 13.82 8.23 -3.52
C VAL A 74 14.23 6.97 -2.75
N GLU A 75 13.60 6.70 -1.61
CA GLU A 75 13.86 5.48 -0.84
C GLU A 75 13.42 4.22 -1.59
N PHE A 76 12.28 4.29 -2.28
CA PHE A 76 11.75 3.18 -3.08
C PHE A 76 12.64 2.88 -4.28
N ILE A 77 13.06 3.92 -5.01
CA ILE A 77 13.97 3.82 -6.16
C ILE A 77 15.34 3.30 -5.70
N SER A 78 15.86 3.80 -4.58
CA SER A 78 17.12 3.33 -3.99
C SER A 78 17.09 1.82 -3.69
N LYS A 79 15.99 1.33 -3.11
CA LYS A 79 15.78 -0.10 -2.83
C LYS A 79 15.64 -0.95 -4.10
N ILE A 80 14.91 -0.45 -5.10
CA ILE A 80 14.74 -1.14 -6.39
C ILE A 80 16.07 -1.26 -7.12
N LEU A 81 16.78 -0.13 -7.27
CA LEU A 81 18.02 -0.05 -8.01
C LEU A 81 19.22 -0.62 -7.24
N GLY A 82 19.10 -0.79 -5.92
CA GLY A 82 20.18 -1.26 -5.06
C GLY A 82 21.30 -0.25 -4.87
N VAL A 83 20.97 1.03 -4.99
CA VAL A 83 21.95 2.13 -5.04
C VAL A 83 21.62 3.16 -3.97
N GLU A 84 22.65 3.64 -3.28
CA GLU A 84 22.53 4.75 -2.34
C GLU A 84 22.35 6.08 -3.09
N ALA A 85 21.36 6.88 -2.71
CA ALA A 85 21.16 8.21 -3.27
C ALA A 85 22.36 9.12 -2.94
N ALA A 86 22.94 9.75 -3.97
CA ALA A 86 24.01 10.72 -3.79
C ALA A 86 23.44 12.08 -3.34
N SER A 87 23.96 12.62 -2.23
CA SER A 87 23.54 13.92 -1.69
C SER A 87 24.34 15.11 -2.24
N SER A 88 25.52 14.86 -2.81
CA SER A 88 26.39 15.88 -3.38
C SER A 88 27.10 15.36 -4.64
N LEU A 89 27.53 16.27 -5.51
CA LEU A 89 28.27 15.92 -6.72
C LEU A 89 29.65 15.30 -6.42
N ASP A 90 30.25 15.63 -5.27
CA ASP A 90 31.54 15.07 -4.87
C ASP A 90 31.43 13.59 -4.44
N THR A 91 30.25 13.19 -3.94
CA THR A 91 29.95 11.80 -3.58
C THR A 91 29.37 10.99 -4.74
N PHE A 92 29.26 11.60 -5.92
CA PHE A 92 28.75 10.97 -7.13
C PHE A 92 29.87 10.18 -7.82
N THR A 93 30.06 8.93 -7.40
CA THR A 93 31.05 7.99 -7.96
C THR A 93 30.37 6.88 -8.76
N GLU A 94 31.15 6.19 -9.59
CA GLU A 94 30.67 5.07 -10.42
C GLU A 94 30.09 3.91 -9.59
N ASP A 95 30.56 3.75 -8.35
CA ASP A 95 30.06 2.73 -7.41
C ASP A 95 28.60 2.94 -7.01
N LYS A 96 28.09 4.17 -7.15
CA LYS A 96 26.70 4.55 -6.85
C LYS A 96 25.83 4.60 -8.10
N LEU A 97 26.21 3.89 -9.17
CA LEU A 97 25.40 3.80 -10.38
C LEU A 97 24.71 2.45 -10.50
N ALA A 98 23.44 2.48 -10.88
CA ALA A 98 22.66 1.29 -11.19
C ALA A 98 22.74 0.97 -12.67
N LYS A 99 22.63 -0.32 -13.00
CA LYS A 99 22.49 -0.78 -14.38
C LYS A 99 21.03 -1.08 -14.68
N ALA A 100 20.54 -0.49 -15.77
CA ALA A 100 19.23 -0.76 -16.35
C ALA A 100 19.40 -1.02 -17.85
N ASP A 101 18.78 -2.08 -18.37
CA ASP A 101 18.92 -2.45 -19.78
C ASP A 101 18.27 -1.43 -20.72
N LEU A 102 17.06 -0.97 -20.36
CA LEU A 102 16.31 -0.02 -21.17
C LEU A 102 15.51 0.93 -20.28
N VAL A 103 15.75 2.23 -20.48
CA VAL A 103 14.96 3.33 -19.92
C VAL A 103 14.25 4.02 -21.07
N CYS A 104 12.92 4.02 -21.05
CA CYS A 104 12.13 4.67 -22.08
C CYS A 104 11.03 5.52 -21.49
N GLU A 105 10.81 6.69 -22.09
CA GLU A 105 9.61 7.48 -21.88
C GLU A 105 8.51 6.94 -22.79
N GLN A 106 7.48 6.38 -22.19
CA GLN A 106 6.30 5.86 -22.88
C GLN A 106 5.15 6.85 -22.73
N ASN A 107 4.76 7.46 -23.84
CA ASN A 107 3.57 8.30 -23.90
C ASN A 107 2.32 7.42 -23.84
N LEU A 108 1.44 7.69 -22.87
CA LEU A 108 0.21 6.92 -22.65
C LEU A 108 -1.00 7.47 -23.41
N GLY A 109 -0.84 8.61 -24.07
CA GLY A 109 -1.88 9.33 -24.80
C GLY A 109 -1.79 10.83 -24.51
N THR A 110 -2.53 11.63 -25.28
CA THR A 110 -2.51 13.10 -25.19
C THR A 110 -2.99 13.64 -23.83
N GLU A 111 -3.85 12.90 -23.12
CA GLU A 111 -4.44 13.34 -21.85
C GLU A 111 -3.81 12.69 -20.60
N LEU A 112 -3.18 11.52 -20.76
CA LEU A 112 -2.65 10.71 -19.64
C LEU A 112 -1.19 11.01 -19.31
N GLY A 113 -0.53 11.86 -20.09
CA GLY A 113 0.88 12.22 -19.93
C GLY A 113 1.86 11.12 -20.37
N SER A 114 3.11 11.27 -19.95
CA SER A 114 4.19 10.33 -20.20
C SER A 114 4.60 9.61 -18.91
N ILE A 115 4.99 8.33 -19.04
CA ILE A 115 5.59 7.56 -17.95
C ILE A 115 7.00 7.16 -18.33
N ILE A 116 7.89 7.10 -17.34
CA ILE A 116 9.25 6.61 -17.55
C ILE A 116 9.31 5.18 -17.04
N ARG A 117 9.62 4.25 -17.94
CA ARG A 117 9.72 2.84 -17.63
C ARG A 117 11.18 2.41 -17.63
N PHE A 118 11.61 1.85 -16.50
CA PHE A 118 12.88 1.16 -16.35
C PHE A 118 12.64 -0.34 -16.54
N THR A 119 13.31 -0.94 -17.52
CA THR A 119 13.22 -2.37 -17.82
C THR A 119 14.61 -3.01 -17.78
N GLY A 120 14.66 -4.28 -17.39
CA GLY A 120 15.92 -5.00 -17.26
C GLY A 120 16.80 -4.46 -16.14
N LEU A 121 16.21 -4.33 -14.95
CA LEU A 121 16.97 -4.06 -13.74
C LEU A 121 17.62 -5.37 -13.30
N SER A 122 18.90 -5.32 -12.95
CA SER A 122 19.55 -6.45 -12.29
C SER A 122 18.71 -6.84 -11.07
N PRO A 123 18.42 -8.13 -10.84
CA PRO A 123 17.57 -8.55 -9.74
C PRO A 123 18.26 -8.21 -8.41
N THR A 124 17.98 -7.04 -7.88
CA THR A 124 18.40 -6.63 -6.55
C THR A 124 17.62 -7.44 -5.53
N ALA A 125 18.26 -7.84 -4.42
CA ALA A 125 17.69 -8.67 -3.36
C ALA A 125 16.43 -8.11 -2.68
N SER A 126 15.98 -6.89 -3.01
CA SER A 126 14.95 -6.15 -2.27
C SER A 126 13.50 -6.49 -2.65
N GLY A 127 13.24 -7.35 -3.64
CA GLY A 127 11.90 -7.90 -3.91
C GLY A 127 10.80 -6.84 -4.14
N CYS A 128 11.14 -5.68 -4.71
CA CYS A 128 10.20 -4.61 -4.98
C CYS A 128 9.47 -4.86 -6.31
N CYS A 129 8.15 -4.68 -6.31
CA CYS A 129 7.30 -4.78 -7.49
C CYS A 129 6.63 -3.44 -7.77
N SER A 130 6.62 -3.01 -9.04
CA SER A 130 5.85 -1.86 -9.49
C SER A 130 4.72 -2.36 -10.40
N VAL A 131 3.50 -1.90 -10.14
CA VAL A 131 2.31 -2.26 -10.92
C VAL A 131 1.69 -0.97 -11.44
N LEU A 132 1.59 -0.85 -12.77
CA LEU A 132 0.90 0.26 -13.41
C LEU A 132 -0.60 -0.05 -13.50
N VAL A 133 -1.40 0.63 -12.70
CA VAL A 133 -2.87 0.56 -12.77
C VAL A 133 -3.37 1.56 -13.81
N ARG A 134 -4.28 1.12 -14.68
CA ARG A 134 -4.94 1.98 -15.68
C ARG A 134 -6.45 1.83 -15.54
N ALA A 135 -7.12 2.97 -15.51
CA ALA A 135 -8.57 3.05 -15.39
C ALA A 135 -9.09 4.18 -16.28
N THR A 136 -10.37 4.12 -16.64
CA THR A 136 -11.05 5.16 -17.43
C THR A 136 -11.44 6.36 -16.58
N ASN A 137 -11.84 6.13 -15.34
CA ASN A 137 -12.30 7.16 -14.40
C ASN A 137 -11.43 7.18 -13.16
N ALA A 138 -11.21 8.37 -12.57
CA ALA A 138 -10.46 8.53 -11.33
C ALA A 138 -11.06 7.71 -10.18
N LEU A 139 -12.39 7.67 -10.05
CA LEU A 139 -13.07 6.84 -9.04
C LEU A 139 -12.77 5.35 -9.19
N LEU A 140 -12.61 4.86 -10.42
CA LEU A 140 -12.27 3.47 -10.68
C LEU A 140 -10.78 3.21 -10.44
N LEU A 141 -9.93 4.21 -10.68
CA LEU A 141 -8.50 4.14 -10.33
C LEU A 141 -8.33 3.98 -8.81
N ASP A 142 -8.99 4.82 -8.02
CA ASP A 142 -8.93 4.75 -6.56
C ASP A 142 -9.46 3.41 -6.03
N GLU A 143 -10.56 2.91 -6.61
CA GLU A 143 -11.13 1.62 -6.20
C GLU A 143 -10.25 0.43 -6.58
N THR A 144 -9.61 0.48 -7.75
CA THR A 144 -8.69 -0.58 -8.19
C THR A 144 -7.41 -0.58 -7.36
N GLU A 145 -6.87 0.59 -6.98
CA GLU A 145 -5.75 0.69 -6.06
C GLU A 145 -6.09 0.06 -4.70
N ARG A 146 -7.25 0.43 -4.13
CA ARG A 146 -7.73 -0.14 -2.86
C ARG A 146 -7.93 -1.66 -2.95
N SER A 147 -8.53 -2.14 -4.03
CA SER A 147 -8.74 -3.57 -4.27
C SER A 147 -7.42 -4.35 -4.34
N ILE A 148 -6.40 -3.80 -5.00
CA ILE A 148 -5.07 -4.41 -5.07
C ILE A 148 -4.40 -4.39 -3.69
N HIS A 149 -4.53 -3.29 -2.95
CA HIS A 149 -4.02 -3.20 -1.59
C HIS A 149 -4.60 -4.29 -0.68
N ASP A 150 -5.90 -4.52 -0.74
CA ASP A 150 -6.58 -5.56 0.03
C ASP A 150 -6.09 -6.96 -0.37
N ALA A 151 -5.98 -7.23 -1.67
CA ALA A 151 -5.46 -8.50 -2.17
C ALA A 151 -4.02 -8.78 -1.67
N LEU A 152 -3.14 -7.78 -1.73
CA LEU A 152 -1.78 -7.87 -1.20
C LEU A 152 -1.78 -8.06 0.33
N CYS A 153 -2.69 -7.40 1.04
CA CYS A 153 -2.84 -7.54 2.48
C CYS A 153 -3.31 -8.93 2.91
N VAL A 154 -4.18 -9.58 2.13
CA VAL A 154 -4.62 -10.97 2.35
C VAL A 154 -3.41 -11.92 2.24
N VAL A 155 -2.60 -11.78 1.19
CA VAL A 155 -1.39 -12.60 1.02
C VAL A 155 -0.38 -12.32 2.13
N ARG A 156 -0.17 -11.04 2.48
CA ARG A 156 0.70 -10.63 3.60
C ARG A 156 0.26 -11.25 4.92
N SER A 157 -1.05 -11.37 5.15
CA SER A 157 -1.60 -11.97 6.37
C SER A 157 -1.26 -13.46 6.47
N LEU A 158 -1.27 -14.17 5.33
CA LEU A 158 -0.86 -15.58 5.25
C LEU A 158 0.64 -15.78 5.46
N VAL A 159 1.45 -14.85 4.95
CA VAL A 159 2.92 -14.86 5.18
C VAL A 159 3.22 -14.68 6.68
N LYS A 160 2.53 -13.75 7.35
CA LYS A 160 2.69 -13.52 8.80
C LYS A 160 2.19 -14.70 9.64
N LYS A 161 1.02 -15.25 9.31
CA LYS A 161 0.41 -16.37 10.02
C LYS A 161 -0.08 -17.41 9.02
N LYS A 162 0.62 -18.54 8.95
CA LYS A 162 0.35 -19.66 8.02
C LYS A 162 -0.87 -20.50 8.47
N ALA A 163 -2.03 -19.87 8.57
CA ALA A 163 -3.28 -20.52 8.94
C ALA A 163 -4.45 -19.97 8.10
N LEU A 164 -5.22 -20.88 7.52
CA LEU A 164 -6.40 -20.62 6.71
C LEU A 164 -7.63 -21.22 7.40
N ILE A 165 -8.75 -20.53 7.28
CA ILE A 165 -10.06 -20.99 7.76
C ILE A 165 -11.08 -20.88 6.63
N ALA A 166 -12.19 -21.61 6.76
CA ALA A 166 -13.32 -21.47 5.85
C ALA A 166 -13.89 -20.04 5.94
N GLY A 167 -14.34 -19.50 4.80
CA GLY A 167 -15.07 -18.23 4.73
C GLY A 167 -16.57 -18.41 4.92
N GLY A 168 -17.36 -17.50 4.37
CA GLY A 168 -18.83 -17.62 4.32
C GLY A 168 -19.52 -17.67 5.69
N SER A 169 -19.00 -16.92 6.67
CA SER A 169 -19.48 -16.92 8.05
C SER A 169 -19.38 -18.24 8.84
N ALA A 170 -18.62 -19.22 8.33
CA ALA A 170 -18.35 -20.46 9.05
C ALA A 170 -17.68 -20.24 10.42
N PRO A 171 -16.60 -19.44 10.56
CA PRO A 171 -15.95 -19.28 11.85
C PRO A 171 -16.79 -18.51 12.86
N GLU A 172 -17.59 -17.54 12.41
CA GLU A 172 -18.51 -16.77 13.26
C GLU A 172 -19.56 -17.68 13.89
N MET A 173 -20.15 -18.60 13.11
CA MET A 173 -21.12 -19.57 13.61
C MET A 173 -20.47 -20.61 14.55
N GLU A 174 -19.31 -21.16 14.17
CA GLU A 174 -18.57 -22.12 15.01
C GLU A 174 -18.15 -21.51 16.36
N VAL A 175 -17.75 -20.24 16.38
CA VAL A 175 -17.40 -19.52 17.61
C VAL A 175 -18.66 -19.25 18.43
N SER A 176 -19.75 -18.78 17.82
CA SER A 176 -21.04 -18.59 18.50
C SER A 176 -21.49 -19.87 19.22
N GLN A 177 -21.51 -21.00 18.52
CA GLN A 177 -21.96 -22.27 19.09
C GLN A 177 -21.08 -22.74 20.27
N LYS A 178 -19.74 -22.57 20.16
CA LYS A 178 -18.83 -22.92 21.25
C LYS A 178 -18.99 -22.02 22.46
N LEU A 179 -19.20 -20.73 22.24
CA LEU A 179 -19.43 -19.78 23.32
C LEU A 179 -20.77 -20.04 24.02
N ALA A 180 -21.82 -20.36 23.26
CA ALA A 180 -23.11 -20.77 23.81
C ALA A 180 -23.00 -22.07 24.64
N ALA A 181 -22.19 -23.04 24.19
CA ALA A 181 -21.91 -24.24 24.97
C ALA A 181 -21.10 -23.93 26.25
N TRP A 182 -20.13 -23.02 26.16
CA TRP A 182 -19.31 -22.59 27.29
C TRP A 182 -20.13 -21.81 28.33
N ALA A 183 -21.07 -20.96 27.90
CA ALA A 183 -21.96 -20.21 28.79
C ALA A 183 -22.70 -21.14 29.78
N ARG A 184 -23.15 -22.32 29.32
CA ARG A 184 -23.83 -23.32 30.16
C ARG A 184 -22.95 -23.89 31.27
N THR A 185 -21.62 -23.83 31.13
CA THR A 185 -20.67 -24.37 32.12
C THR A 185 -20.26 -23.36 33.19
N VAL A 186 -20.25 -22.06 32.86
CA VAL A 186 -19.76 -21.00 33.76
C VAL A 186 -20.79 -20.63 34.83
N GLY A 187 -22.08 -20.60 34.47
CA GLY A 187 -23.18 -20.19 35.35
C GLY A 187 -23.14 -18.70 35.75
N GLY A 188 -24.21 -18.22 36.38
CA GLY A 188 -24.31 -16.85 36.89
C GLY A 188 -24.49 -15.76 35.81
N ILE A 189 -24.19 -14.51 36.19
CA ILE A 189 -24.36 -13.32 35.31
C ILE A 189 -23.40 -13.37 34.11
N THR A 190 -22.19 -13.91 34.33
CA THR A 190 -21.18 -14.06 33.28
C THR A 190 -21.64 -14.98 32.16
N ALA A 191 -22.42 -16.03 32.46
CA ALA A 191 -23.01 -16.90 31.44
C ALA A 191 -23.93 -16.14 30.48
N VAL A 192 -24.78 -15.25 31.00
CA VAL A 192 -25.69 -14.41 30.19
C VAL A 192 -24.90 -13.47 29.28
N CYS A 193 -23.82 -12.86 29.79
CA CYS A 193 -22.96 -12.02 28.96
C CYS A 193 -22.29 -12.81 27.81
N ILE A 194 -21.84 -14.04 28.08
CA ILE A 194 -21.23 -14.91 27.07
C ILE A 194 -22.27 -15.32 26.01
N GLU A 195 -23.49 -15.62 26.43
CA GLU A 195 -24.60 -15.98 25.54
C GLU A 195 -24.94 -14.84 24.58
N HIS A 196 -25.11 -13.62 25.08
CA HIS A 196 -25.35 -12.45 24.22
C HIS A 196 -24.15 -12.12 23.32
N TYR A 197 -22.92 -12.35 23.79
CA TYR A 197 -21.74 -12.18 22.96
C TYR A 197 -21.70 -13.22 21.82
N ALA A 198 -22.15 -14.45 22.06
CA ALA A 198 -22.29 -15.47 21.03
C ALA A 198 -23.37 -15.08 20.00
N GLU A 199 -24.54 -14.62 20.45
CA GLU A 199 -25.61 -14.11 19.58
C GLU A 199 -25.15 -12.94 18.71
N ALA A 200 -24.31 -12.05 19.24
CA ALA A 200 -23.78 -10.91 18.49
C ALA A 200 -22.92 -11.33 17.28
N LEU A 201 -22.25 -12.49 17.35
CA LEU A 201 -21.47 -13.03 16.22
C LEU A 201 -22.37 -13.52 15.08
N GLU A 202 -23.61 -13.89 15.36
CA GLU A 202 -24.56 -14.32 14.33
C GLU A 202 -25.03 -13.16 13.43
N LEU A 203 -24.80 -11.91 13.82
CA LEU A 203 -25.11 -10.74 12.98
C LEU A 203 -24.41 -10.80 11.61
N ILE A 204 -23.20 -11.35 11.55
CA ILE A 204 -22.42 -11.45 10.30
C ILE A 204 -23.11 -12.41 9.31
N PRO A 205 -23.47 -13.67 9.65
CA PRO A 205 -24.25 -14.51 8.74
C PRO A 205 -25.63 -13.94 8.41
N TYR A 206 -26.31 -13.24 9.33
CA TYR A 206 -27.57 -12.55 9.03
C TYR A 206 -27.38 -11.50 7.92
N THR A 207 -26.42 -10.59 8.09
CA THR A 207 -26.14 -9.52 7.12
C THR A 207 -25.66 -10.06 5.78
N LEU A 208 -24.88 -11.14 5.75
CA LEU A 208 -24.51 -11.79 4.48
C LEU A 208 -25.73 -12.36 3.74
N ALA A 209 -26.66 -13.01 4.46
CA ALA A 209 -27.87 -13.55 3.86
C ALA A 209 -28.81 -12.46 3.36
N GLU A 210 -28.96 -11.36 4.11
CA GLU A 210 -29.74 -10.18 3.71
C GLU A 210 -29.17 -9.53 2.45
N ASN A 211 -27.84 -9.30 2.41
CA ASN A 211 -27.17 -8.74 1.23
C ASN A 211 -27.26 -9.66 0.01
N ALA A 212 -27.38 -10.97 0.22
CA ALA A 212 -27.60 -11.96 -0.84
C ALA A 212 -29.08 -12.04 -1.30
N GLY A 213 -30.00 -11.34 -0.64
CA GLY A 213 -31.44 -11.40 -0.91
C GLY A 213 -32.09 -12.73 -0.53
N MET A 214 -31.50 -13.45 0.43
CA MET A 214 -31.99 -14.73 0.94
C MET A 214 -32.82 -14.53 2.21
N ASN A 215 -33.63 -15.53 2.60
CA ASN A 215 -34.28 -15.49 3.89
C ASN A 215 -33.25 -15.76 5.00
N ALA A 216 -32.81 -14.70 5.67
CA ALA A 216 -31.74 -14.76 6.66
C ALA A 216 -32.07 -15.69 7.84
N VAL A 217 -33.32 -15.76 8.26
CA VAL A 217 -33.74 -16.63 9.37
C VAL A 217 -33.61 -18.10 9.00
N GLU A 218 -34.05 -18.49 7.80
CA GLU A 218 -33.96 -19.87 7.32
C GLU A 218 -32.50 -20.30 7.15
N ILE A 219 -31.67 -19.44 6.58
CA ILE A 219 -30.25 -19.77 6.34
C ILE A 219 -29.46 -19.85 7.64
N VAL A 220 -29.67 -18.93 8.57
CA VAL A 220 -28.96 -18.96 9.87
C VAL A 220 -29.40 -20.18 10.68
N THR A 221 -30.67 -20.56 10.63
CA THR A 221 -31.16 -21.77 11.32
C THR A 221 -30.61 -23.05 10.70
N GLU A 222 -30.53 -23.14 9.36
CA GLU A 222 -29.87 -24.24 8.65
C GLU A 222 -28.37 -24.32 9.01
N LEU A 223 -27.68 -23.17 9.02
CA LEU A 223 -26.27 -23.06 9.35
C LEU A 223 -25.99 -23.48 10.80
N ARG A 224 -26.86 -23.08 11.74
CA ARG A 224 -26.79 -23.49 13.15
C ARG A 224 -26.99 -25.00 13.29
N ALA A 225 -27.94 -25.59 12.54
CA ALA A 225 -28.14 -27.03 12.53
C ALA A 225 -26.95 -27.80 11.94
N ALA A 226 -26.28 -27.26 10.92
CA ALA A 226 -25.07 -27.86 10.34
C ALA A 226 -23.89 -27.87 11.32
N HIS A 227 -23.62 -26.74 11.98
CA HIS A 227 -22.55 -26.67 12.99
C HIS A 227 -22.88 -27.50 14.24
N ALA A 228 -24.17 -27.64 14.60
CA ALA A 228 -24.62 -28.55 15.66
C ALA A 228 -24.27 -30.02 15.36
N ARG A 229 -24.25 -30.42 14.09
CA ARG A 229 -23.79 -31.75 13.64
C ARG A 229 -22.26 -31.90 13.60
N GLY A 230 -21.51 -30.82 13.86
CA GLY A 230 -20.05 -30.81 13.84
C GLY A 230 -19.42 -30.42 12.50
N GLU A 231 -20.21 -29.93 11.54
CA GLU A 231 -19.74 -29.47 10.24
C GLU A 231 -19.10 -28.06 10.34
N LYS A 232 -17.85 -27.98 10.79
CA LYS A 232 -17.13 -26.71 11.03
C LYS A 232 -16.83 -25.85 9.80
N TYR A 233 -16.98 -26.44 8.61
CA TYR A 233 -16.69 -25.78 7.33
C TYR A 233 -17.97 -25.39 6.58
N ALA A 234 -19.15 -25.64 7.16
CA ALA A 234 -20.41 -25.20 6.61
C ALA A 234 -20.45 -23.66 6.64
N GLY A 235 -20.82 -23.03 5.54
CA GLY A 235 -20.95 -21.58 5.44
C GLY A 235 -22.00 -21.20 4.41
N ILE A 236 -22.29 -19.90 4.33
CA ILE A 236 -23.27 -19.33 3.42
C ILE A 236 -22.64 -19.19 2.03
N ASN A 237 -23.14 -19.96 1.07
CA ASN A 237 -22.77 -19.80 -0.32
C ASN A 237 -23.71 -18.86 -1.05
N VAL A 238 -23.28 -17.62 -1.28
CA VAL A 238 -24.07 -16.60 -1.99
C VAL A 238 -24.38 -17.00 -3.44
N LYS A 239 -23.50 -17.77 -4.11
CA LYS A 239 -23.71 -18.19 -5.51
C LYS A 239 -24.76 -19.27 -5.64
N LYS A 240 -24.72 -20.27 -4.76
CA LYS A 240 -25.67 -21.40 -4.75
C LYS A 240 -26.95 -21.09 -3.98
N ARG A 241 -26.95 -20.02 -3.18
CA ARG A 241 -28.03 -19.65 -2.27
C ARG A 241 -28.41 -20.79 -1.33
N CYS A 242 -27.40 -21.46 -0.78
CA CYS A 242 -27.59 -22.52 0.22
C CYS A 242 -26.40 -22.57 1.18
N VAL A 243 -26.57 -23.33 2.27
CA VAL A 243 -25.44 -23.70 3.13
C VAL A 243 -24.66 -24.82 2.44
N SER A 244 -23.35 -24.62 2.28
CA SER A 244 -22.46 -25.64 1.70
C SER A 244 -21.09 -25.63 2.37
N ASN A 245 -20.28 -26.64 2.09
CA ASN A 245 -18.90 -26.70 2.57
C ASN A 245 -18.05 -25.65 1.84
N MET A 246 -17.65 -24.59 2.55
CA MET A 246 -16.90 -23.47 1.97
C MET A 246 -15.49 -23.85 1.55
N LEU A 247 -14.92 -24.90 2.15
CA LEU A 247 -13.59 -25.39 1.79
C LEU A 247 -13.60 -26.05 0.40
N GLU A 248 -14.65 -26.80 0.09
CA GLU A 248 -14.87 -27.43 -1.22
C GLU A 248 -15.15 -26.38 -2.30
N ASP A 249 -15.84 -25.30 -1.93
CA ASP A 249 -16.13 -24.18 -2.82
C ASP A 249 -14.97 -23.17 -2.97
N HIS A 250 -13.80 -23.49 -2.41
CA HIS A 250 -12.58 -22.66 -2.42
C HIS A 250 -12.74 -21.26 -1.83
N VAL A 251 -13.71 -21.08 -0.92
CA VAL A 251 -13.93 -19.83 -0.20
C VAL A 251 -13.20 -19.92 1.14
N VAL A 252 -11.99 -19.39 1.16
CA VAL A 252 -11.10 -19.39 2.34
C VAL A 252 -10.70 -17.98 2.74
N GLN A 253 -10.44 -17.79 4.02
CA GLN A 253 -9.92 -16.53 4.55
C GLN A 253 -8.73 -16.76 5.50
N PRO A 254 -7.78 -15.80 5.59
CA PRO A 254 -6.68 -15.91 6.54
C PRO A 254 -7.17 -15.80 7.99
N LEU A 255 -6.68 -16.67 8.87
CA LEU A 255 -7.04 -16.64 10.29
C LEU A 255 -6.72 -15.29 10.96
N LEU A 256 -5.65 -14.62 10.51
CA LEU A 256 -5.23 -13.34 11.07
C LEU A 256 -6.33 -12.28 10.97
N VAL A 257 -7.10 -12.27 9.88
CA VAL A 257 -8.18 -11.29 9.66
C VAL A 257 -9.25 -11.43 10.73
N SER A 258 -9.81 -12.63 10.91
CA SER A 258 -10.88 -12.87 11.89
C SER A 258 -10.39 -12.69 13.34
N VAL A 259 -9.15 -13.10 13.65
CA VAL A 259 -8.59 -12.90 14.99
C VAL A 259 -8.43 -11.42 15.28
N SER A 260 -7.80 -10.66 14.38
CA SER A 260 -7.63 -9.21 14.57
C SER A 260 -8.98 -8.49 14.66
N ALA A 261 -9.97 -8.87 13.83
CA ALA A 261 -11.31 -8.30 13.88
C ALA A 261 -11.98 -8.51 15.25
N LEU A 262 -11.97 -9.76 15.76
CA LEU A 262 -12.56 -10.08 17.06
C LEU A 262 -11.81 -9.39 18.22
N THR A 263 -10.49 -9.39 18.20
CA THR A 263 -9.68 -8.73 19.24
C THR A 263 -9.93 -7.22 19.25
N MET A 264 -9.87 -6.56 18.10
CA MET A 264 -10.09 -5.10 18.03
C MET A 264 -11.52 -4.72 18.43
N ALA A 265 -12.53 -5.48 17.97
CA ALA A 265 -13.92 -5.22 18.34
C ALA A 265 -14.14 -5.40 19.85
N THR A 266 -13.66 -6.49 20.44
CA THR A 266 -13.81 -6.76 21.88
C THR A 266 -13.07 -5.76 22.75
N GLU A 267 -11.84 -5.39 22.39
CA GLU A 267 -11.07 -4.37 23.11
C GLU A 267 -11.74 -3.00 23.04
N SER A 268 -12.27 -2.63 21.87
CA SER A 268 -12.97 -1.35 21.67
C SER A 268 -14.25 -1.28 22.50
N VAL A 269 -15.08 -2.31 22.46
CA VAL A 269 -16.31 -2.39 23.27
C VAL A 269 -15.97 -2.39 24.76
N ARG A 270 -14.92 -3.09 25.18
CA ARG A 270 -14.44 -3.08 26.57
C ARG A 270 -14.01 -1.69 27.01
N MET A 271 -13.39 -0.88 26.15
CA MET A 271 -13.05 0.50 26.48
C MET A 271 -14.29 1.36 26.62
N ILE A 272 -15.25 1.23 25.71
CA ILE A 272 -16.51 1.98 25.76
C ILE A 272 -17.30 1.67 27.03
N LEU A 273 -17.42 0.39 27.40
CA LEU A 273 -18.14 -0.04 28.60
C LEU A 273 -17.50 0.42 29.92
N LYS A 274 -16.24 0.88 29.89
CA LYS A 274 -15.56 1.42 31.07
C LYS A 274 -15.78 2.93 31.27
N ILE A 275 -16.31 3.62 30.26
CA ILE A 275 -16.60 5.04 30.35
C ILE A 275 -17.87 5.20 31.19
N ASP A 276 -17.70 5.73 32.39
CA ASP A 276 -18.81 5.99 33.32
C ASP A 276 -19.44 7.37 33.05
N ASP A 277 -18.62 8.37 32.70
CA ASP A 277 -19.09 9.73 32.43
C ASP A 277 -18.25 10.42 31.34
N ILE A 278 -18.86 11.37 30.63
CA ILE A 278 -18.24 12.17 29.57
C ILE A 278 -18.45 13.64 29.90
N VAL A 279 -17.37 14.29 30.35
CA VAL A 279 -17.34 15.74 30.56
C VAL A 279 -16.81 16.43 29.31
N ILE A 280 -17.68 17.17 28.61
CA ILE A 280 -17.29 17.93 27.42
C ILE A 280 -16.61 19.23 27.87
N THR A 281 -15.32 19.36 27.60
CA THR A 281 -14.55 20.59 27.81
C THR A 281 -14.44 21.40 26.52
N ARG A 282 -14.36 22.73 26.66
CA ARG A 282 -14.20 23.66 25.54
C ARG A 282 -12.76 23.72 25.04
#